data_AF-A0A6S7KN59-F1
#
_entry.id   AF-A0A6S7KN59-F1
#
_cell.length_a   1.000
_cell.length_b   1.000
_cell.length_c   1.000
_cell.angle_alpha   90.00
_cell.angle_beta   90.00
_cell.angle_gamma   90.00
#
_symmetry.space_group_name_H-M   'P 1'
#
loop_
_entity.id
_entity.type
_entity.pdbx_description
1 polymer ?
#
loop_
_entity_poly.entity_id
_entity_poly.type
_entity_poly.pdbx_seq_one_letter_code
_entity_poly.pdbx_strand_id
1 'polypeptide(L)'
;MEPKTKKQRRFSSLSSDEIQLLIEKKDSENTQKSTKNAVGTLIAFCNEISPEESPPKDVEYLENLSKEELNELLTAFFPNARKKNGENYKKSALMGLRFGLQRHFLLKKNVDIIGDQEFAKSNQVYEAAIVELKRQ
;
A
#
# COMPACT_ATOMS: atom_id res chain seq x y z
N MET A 1 -44.76 8.37 -40.61
CA MET A 1 -43.44 8.78 -40.09
C MET A 1 -42.89 7.60 -39.31
N GLU A 2 -41.92 6.88 -39.86
CA GLU A 2 -41.29 5.76 -39.15
C GLU A 2 -40.24 6.28 -38.15
N PRO A 3 -40.13 5.69 -36.95
CA PRO A 3 -39.13 6.09 -35.97
C PRO A 3 -37.74 5.58 -36.39
N LYS A 4 -36.80 6.50 -36.58
CA LYS A 4 -35.39 6.21 -36.85
C LYS A 4 -34.81 5.42 -35.67
N THR A 5 -34.43 4.16 -35.90
CA THR A 5 -33.72 3.32 -34.94
C THR A 5 -32.39 3.96 -34.55
N LYS A 6 -32.17 4.15 -33.23
CA LYS A 6 -30.90 4.65 -32.69
C LYS A 6 -29.77 3.70 -33.10
N LYS A 7 -28.85 4.18 -33.95
CA LYS A 7 -27.63 3.46 -34.33
C LYS A 7 -26.86 3.06 -33.08
N GLN A 8 -26.78 1.76 -32.82
CA GLN A 8 -26.05 1.18 -31.69
C GLN A 8 -24.56 1.43 -31.91
N ARG A 9 -23.91 2.19 -31.01
CA ARG A 9 -22.48 2.50 -31.11
C ARG A 9 -21.66 1.27 -30.68
N ARG A 10 -20.60 0.96 -31.43
CA ARG A 10 -19.68 -0.17 -31.16
C ARG A 10 -18.93 -0.03 -29.83
N PHE A 11 -18.62 1.20 -29.43
CA PHE A 11 -17.81 1.48 -28.25
C PHE A 11 -18.63 2.24 -27.21
N SER A 12 -18.52 1.83 -25.95
CA SER A 12 -19.01 2.59 -24.79
C SER A 12 -18.04 3.73 -24.46
N SER A 13 -18.57 4.81 -23.89
CA SER A 13 -17.80 5.91 -23.33
C SER A 13 -18.00 5.90 -21.83
N LEU A 14 -17.06 5.32 -21.09
CA LEU A 14 -17.06 5.38 -19.64
C LEU A 14 -16.70 6.80 -19.17
N SER A 15 -17.34 7.25 -18.10
CA SER A 15 -16.95 8.46 -17.40
C SER A 15 -15.61 8.27 -16.67
N SER A 16 -14.99 9.37 -16.24
CA SER A 16 -13.79 9.33 -15.41
C SER A 16 -14.04 8.54 -14.11
N ASP A 17 -15.21 8.70 -13.50
CA ASP A 17 -15.58 8.01 -12.26
C ASP A 17 -15.75 6.51 -12.46
N GLU A 18 -16.32 6.09 -13.60
CA GLU A 18 -16.45 4.67 -13.95
C GLU A 18 -15.07 4.03 -14.20
N ILE A 19 -14.16 4.76 -14.86
CA ILE A 19 -12.78 4.31 -15.07
C ILE A 19 -12.06 4.19 -13.71
N GLN A 20 -12.22 5.17 -12.81
CA GLN A 20 -11.64 5.11 -11.48
C GLN A 20 -12.18 3.92 -10.68
N LEU A 21 -13.49 3.70 -10.72
CA LEU A 21 -14.13 2.57 -10.03
C LEU A 21 -13.63 1.21 -10.55
N LEU A 22 -13.36 1.10 -11.86
CA LEU A 22 -12.74 -0.10 -12.44
C LEU A 22 -11.34 -0.33 -11.89
N ILE A 23 -10.54 0.73 -11.74
CA ILE A 23 -9.19 0.63 -11.18
C ILE A 23 -9.26 0.19 -9.71
N GLU A 24 -10.16 0.77 -8.92
CA GLU A 24 -10.31 0.44 -7.50
C GLU A 24 -10.83 -0.99 -7.25
N LYS A 25 -11.68 -1.51 -8.16
CA LYS A 25 -12.29 -2.84 -8.04
C LYS A 25 -11.57 -3.93 -8.83
N LYS A 26 -10.45 -3.62 -9.50
CA LYS A 26 -9.71 -4.61 -10.32
C LYS A 26 -9.15 -5.78 -9.51
N ASP A 27 -8.84 -5.53 -8.23
CA ASP A 27 -8.19 -6.50 -7.36
C ASP A 27 -9.23 -7.44 -6.72
N SER A 28 -8.89 -8.72 -6.58
CA SER A 28 -9.75 -9.69 -5.88
C SER A 28 -9.99 -9.31 -4.42
N GLU A 29 -11.08 -9.80 -3.82
CA GLU A 29 -11.40 -9.52 -2.41
C GLU A 29 -10.24 -9.86 -1.46
N ASN A 30 -9.56 -10.98 -1.71
CA ASN A 30 -8.42 -11.40 -0.90
C ASN A 30 -7.24 -10.42 -1.04
N THR A 31 -6.98 -9.94 -2.26
CA THR A 31 -5.95 -8.93 -2.50
C THR A 31 -6.30 -7.64 -1.78
N GLN A 32 -7.55 -7.17 -1.88
CA GLN A 32 -8.03 -5.99 -1.17
C GLN A 32 -7.87 -6.13 0.36
N LYS A 33 -8.26 -7.28 0.93
CA LYS A 33 -8.07 -7.58 2.37
C LYS A 33 -6.59 -7.55 2.77
N SER A 34 -5.71 -8.16 1.97
CA SER A 34 -4.27 -8.16 2.25
C SER A 34 -3.65 -6.75 2.15
N THR A 35 -4.11 -5.92 1.21
CA THR A 35 -3.73 -4.51 1.09
C THR A 35 -4.16 -3.73 2.33
N LYS A 36 -5.43 -3.85 2.74
CA LYS A 36 -5.95 -3.21 3.96
C LYS A 36 -5.18 -3.64 5.20
N ASN A 37 -4.86 -4.92 5.32
CA ASN A 37 -4.05 -5.44 6.43
C ASN A 37 -2.65 -4.82 6.44
N ALA A 38 -2.00 -4.67 5.27
CA ALA A 38 -0.68 -4.06 5.18
C ALA A 38 -0.69 -2.59 5.63
N VAL A 39 -1.65 -1.81 5.15
CA VAL A 39 -1.84 -0.41 5.54
C VAL A 39 -2.12 -0.29 7.04
N GLY A 40 -3.04 -1.12 7.56
CA GLY A 40 -3.35 -1.12 9.00
C GLY A 40 -2.16 -1.51 9.88
N THR A 41 -1.29 -2.39 9.39
CA THR A 41 -0.04 -2.76 10.11
C THR A 41 0.93 -1.59 10.15
N LEU A 42 1.08 -0.85 9.06
CA LEU A 42 1.94 0.34 9.02
C LEU A 42 1.37 1.45 9.91
N ILE A 43 0.06 1.68 9.90
CA ILE A 43 -0.60 2.64 10.80
C ILE A 43 -0.39 2.27 12.26
N ALA A 44 -0.55 0.98 12.61
CA ALA A 44 -0.30 0.52 13.97
C ALA A 44 1.14 0.80 14.40
N PHE A 45 2.11 0.52 13.53
CA PHE A 45 3.52 0.86 13.77
C PHE A 45 3.72 2.37 13.97
N CYS A 46 3.18 3.23 13.10
CA CYS A 46 3.28 4.67 13.24
C CYS A 46 2.75 5.16 14.60
N ASN A 47 1.60 4.64 15.03
CA ASN A 47 0.99 5.02 16.29
C ASN A 47 1.77 4.51 17.51
N GLU A 48 2.44 3.36 17.40
CA GLU A 48 3.26 2.79 18.48
C GLU A 48 4.57 3.55 18.67
N ILE A 49 5.19 4.04 17.59
CA ILE A 49 6.45 4.80 17.67
C ILE A 49 6.25 6.31 17.85
N SER A 50 5.02 6.80 17.75
CA SER A 50 4.72 8.22 17.91
C SER A 50 4.71 8.60 19.40
N PRO A 51 5.13 9.84 19.75
CA PRO A 51 4.95 10.36 21.10
C PRO A 51 3.48 10.30 21.54
N GLU A 52 3.22 10.04 22.82
CA GLU A 52 1.86 9.88 23.39
C GLU A 52 0.96 11.10 23.14
N GLU A 53 1.53 12.30 23.07
CA GLU A 53 0.82 13.55 22.80
C GLU A 53 0.52 13.80 21.31
N SER A 54 1.03 12.97 20.41
CA SER A 54 0.79 13.11 18.97
C SER A 54 -0.61 12.63 18.59
N PRO A 55 -1.28 13.31 17.64
CA PRO A 55 -2.56 12.83 17.13
C PRO A 55 -2.38 11.44 16.47
N PRO A 56 -3.37 10.55 16.60
CA PRO A 56 -3.31 9.24 15.99
C PRO A 56 -3.19 9.36 14.48
N LYS A 57 -2.24 8.62 13.92
CA LYS A 57 -2.03 8.50 12.49
C LYS A 57 -3.08 7.57 11.90
N ASP A 58 -3.55 7.91 10.71
CA ASP A 58 -4.53 7.17 9.95
C ASP A 58 -4.07 6.97 8.50
N VAL A 59 -5.01 6.59 7.62
CA VAL A 59 -4.72 6.39 6.20
C VAL A 59 -4.37 7.72 5.53
N GLU A 60 -5.07 8.80 5.86
CA GLU A 60 -4.84 10.13 5.28
C GLU A 60 -3.44 10.65 5.62
N TYR A 61 -2.96 10.42 6.84
CA TYR A 61 -1.56 10.70 7.21
C TYR A 61 -0.56 10.06 6.24
N LEU A 62 -0.71 8.76 5.95
CA LEU A 62 0.19 8.05 5.02
C LEU A 62 0.06 8.58 3.59
N GLU A 63 -1.17 8.88 3.17
CA GLU A 63 -1.49 9.43 1.85
C GLU A 63 -0.93 10.85 1.65
N ASN A 64 -0.61 11.58 2.72
CA ASN A 64 -0.04 12.94 2.68
C ASN A 64 1.49 13.03 2.86
N LEU A 65 2.18 11.95 3.23
CA LEU A 65 3.65 11.96 3.37
C LEU A 65 4.37 12.29 2.04
N SER A 66 5.45 13.06 2.09
CA SER A 66 6.39 13.12 0.96
C SER A 66 7.01 11.73 0.68
N LYS A 67 7.63 11.58 -0.49
CA LYS A 67 8.31 10.32 -0.82
C LYS A 67 9.48 10.07 0.13
N GLU A 68 10.18 11.13 0.51
CA GLU A 68 11.29 11.12 1.47
C GLU A 68 10.83 10.64 2.84
N GLU A 69 9.77 11.26 3.41
CA GLU A 69 9.20 10.85 4.69
C GLU A 69 8.66 9.41 4.65
N LEU A 70 8.04 9.02 3.53
CA LEU A 70 7.55 7.65 3.37
C LEU A 70 8.71 6.64 3.30
N ASN A 71 9.80 6.96 2.60
CA ASN A 71 10.98 6.12 2.54
C ASN A 71 11.65 5.99 3.92
N GLU A 72 11.74 7.07 4.69
CA GLU A 72 12.23 7.03 6.07
C GLU A 72 11.35 6.17 6.98
N LEU A 73 10.03 6.35 6.90
CA LEU A 73 9.07 5.54 7.62
C LEU A 73 9.21 4.05 7.29
N LEU A 74 9.31 3.71 6.00
CA LEU A 74 9.47 2.32 5.55
C LEU A 74 10.82 1.72 5.98
N THR A 75 11.87 2.54 6.03
CA THR A 75 13.18 2.16 6.57
C THR A 75 13.05 1.75 8.04
N ALA A 76 12.31 2.51 8.85
CA ALA A 76 12.06 2.17 10.24
C ALA A 76 11.12 0.96 10.38
N PHE A 77 10.12 0.84 9.51
CA PHE A 77 9.08 -0.17 9.59
C PHE A 77 9.59 -1.59 9.34
N PHE A 78 10.26 -1.86 8.21
CA PHE A 78 10.57 -3.24 7.82
C PHE A 78 11.35 -4.09 8.84
N PRO A 79 12.39 -3.58 9.54
CA PRO A 79 13.11 -4.37 10.54
C PRO A 79 12.32 -4.51 11.85
N ASN A 80 11.42 -3.57 12.14
CA ASN A 80 10.66 -3.52 13.38
C ASN A 80 9.24 -4.09 13.24
N ALA A 81 8.81 -4.48 12.04
CA ALA A 81 7.49 -5.06 11.82
C ALA A 81 7.34 -6.36 12.63
N ARG A 82 6.33 -6.40 13.50
CA ARG A 82 5.95 -7.56 14.31
C ARG A 82 4.47 -7.85 14.17
N LYS A 83 4.10 -9.10 14.42
CA LYS A 83 2.70 -9.49 14.59
C LYS A 83 2.14 -8.88 15.88
N LYS A 84 0.81 -8.87 16.02
CA LYS A 84 0.11 -8.41 17.25
C LYS A 84 0.53 -9.13 18.53
N ASN A 85 1.06 -10.36 18.43
CA ASN A 85 1.57 -11.12 19.57
C ASN A 85 3.07 -10.85 19.85
N GLY A 86 3.68 -9.86 19.19
CA GLY A 86 5.09 -9.50 19.35
C GLY A 86 6.07 -10.37 18.55
N GLU A 87 5.61 -11.47 17.94
CA GLU A 87 6.48 -12.34 17.16
C GLU A 87 6.91 -11.72 15.83
N ASN A 88 8.08 -12.18 15.35
CA ASN A 88 8.56 -11.87 14.02
C ASN A 88 7.63 -12.40 12.92
N TYR A 89 7.49 -11.62 11.84
CA TYR A 89 6.85 -12.11 10.63
C TYR A 89 7.73 -13.16 9.93
N LYS A 90 7.09 -14.16 9.33
CA LYS A 90 7.76 -15.01 8.33
C LYS A 90 8.10 -14.17 7.10
N LYS A 91 9.15 -14.55 6.36
CA LYS A 91 9.52 -13.92 5.07
C LYS A 91 8.32 -13.66 4.15
N SER A 92 7.48 -14.67 3.94
CA SER A 92 6.32 -14.58 3.05
C SER A 92 5.28 -13.56 3.54
N ALA A 93 5.10 -13.43 4.86
CA ALA A 93 4.20 -12.45 5.44
C ALA A 93 4.76 -11.02 5.30
N LEU A 94 6.04 -10.80 5.57
CA LEU A 94 6.68 -9.48 5.40
C LEU A 94 6.70 -9.05 3.93
N MET A 95 6.92 -10.00 3.00
CA MET A 95 6.76 -9.78 1.56
C MET A 95 5.32 -9.41 1.19
N GLY A 96 4.33 -10.09 1.78
CA GLY A 96 2.92 -9.75 1.61
C GLY A 96 2.59 -8.33 2.06
N LEU A 97 3.16 -7.87 3.18
CA LEU A 97 3.04 -6.49 3.65
C LEU A 97 3.64 -5.51 2.63
N ARG A 98 4.87 -5.75 2.15
CA ARG A 98 5.53 -4.90 1.14
C ARG A 98 4.68 -4.73 -0.12
N PHE A 99 4.16 -5.82 -0.68
CA PHE A 99 3.32 -5.74 -1.88
C PHE A 99 1.94 -5.13 -1.60
N GLY A 100 1.39 -5.29 -0.39
CA GLY A 100 0.18 -4.59 0.04
C GLY A 100 0.38 -3.08 0.06
N LEU A 101 1.47 -2.61 0.66
CA LEU A 101 1.83 -1.20 0.70
C LEU A 101 2.08 -0.64 -0.71
N GLN A 102 2.82 -1.37 -1.55
CA GLN A 102 3.03 -0.99 -2.96
C GLN A 102 1.72 -0.73 -3.69
N ARG A 103 0.76 -1.66 -3.60
CA ARG A 103 -0.55 -1.50 -4.26
C ARG A 103 -1.29 -0.28 -3.75
N HIS A 104 -1.25 -0.04 -2.44
CA HIS A 104 -1.91 1.12 -1.84
C HIS A 104 -1.31 2.44 -2.33
N PHE A 105 0.01 2.60 -2.26
CA PHE A 105 0.68 3.84 -2.65
C PHE A 105 0.66 4.09 -4.16
N LEU A 106 0.73 3.05 -4.99
CA LEU A 106 0.50 3.20 -6.42
C LEU A 106 -0.92 3.69 -6.72
N LEU A 107 -1.94 3.10 -6.08
CA LEU A 107 -3.33 3.46 -6.34
C LEU A 107 -3.67 4.87 -5.84
N LYS A 108 -3.19 5.25 -4.66
CA LYS A 108 -3.60 6.47 -3.96
C LYS A 108 -2.71 7.67 -4.25
N LYS A 109 -1.43 7.45 -4.54
CA LYS A 109 -0.43 8.51 -4.73
C LYS A 109 0.31 8.42 -6.05
N ASN A 110 0.09 7.37 -6.85
CA ASN A 110 0.93 7.05 -8.01
C ASN A 110 2.43 6.96 -7.64
N VAL A 111 2.73 6.42 -6.46
CA VAL A 111 4.11 6.26 -5.94
C VAL A 111 4.48 4.78 -5.96
N ASP A 112 5.59 4.47 -6.62
CA ASP A 112 6.16 3.11 -6.68
C ASP A 112 7.24 2.94 -5.59
N ILE A 113 6.88 2.40 -4.43
CA ILE A 113 7.83 2.21 -3.32
C ILE A 113 8.86 1.08 -3.57
N ILE A 114 8.69 0.29 -4.64
CA ILE A 114 9.55 -0.85 -4.98
C ILE A 114 10.55 -0.48 -6.07
N GLY A 115 10.09 0.19 -7.13
CA GLY A 115 10.85 0.48 -8.33
C GLY A 115 11.47 1.88 -8.36
N ASP A 116 10.96 2.82 -7.57
CA ASP A 116 11.48 4.19 -7.54
C ASP A 116 12.78 4.27 -6.73
N GLN A 117 13.78 4.96 -7.30
CA GLN A 117 15.11 5.14 -6.71
C GLN A 117 15.06 5.90 -5.38
N GLU A 118 14.07 6.78 -5.18
CA GLU A 118 13.89 7.49 -3.91
C GLU A 118 13.67 6.52 -2.74
N PHE A 119 13.23 5.28 -3.00
CA PHE A 119 13.02 4.23 -2.00
C PHE A 119 14.19 3.28 -1.85
N ALA A 120 15.36 3.59 -2.42
CA ALA A 120 16.54 2.70 -2.37
C ALA A 120 16.92 2.28 -0.95
N LYS A 121 16.86 3.21 0.02
CA LYS A 121 17.20 2.95 1.42
C LYS A 121 16.23 1.97 2.08
N SER A 122 14.92 2.22 2.01
CA SER A 122 13.93 1.29 2.59
C SER A 122 13.96 -0.08 1.91
N ASN A 123 14.25 -0.14 0.61
CA ASN A 123 14.44 -1.38 -0.12
C ASN A 123 15.68 -2.16 0.34
N GLN A 124 16.82 -1.51 0.54
CA GLN A 124 18.02 -2.14 1.11
C GLN A 124 17.76 -2.69 2.51
N VAL A 125 17.06 -1.92 3.36
CA VAL A 125 16.72 -2.33 4.72
C VAL A 125 15.71 -3.49 4.73
N TYR A 126 14.73 -3.49 3.82
CA TYR A 126 13.83 -4.63 3.64
C TYR A 126 14.61 -5.91 3.33
N GLU A 127 15.55 -5.86 2.37
CA GLU A 127 16.34 -7.05 2.02
C GLU A 127 17.19 -7.53 3.20
N ALA A 128 17.80 -6.60 3.97
CA ALA A 128 18.52 -6.94 5.19
C ALA A 128 17.62 -7.60 6.24
N ALA A 129 16.41 -7.05 6.47
CA ALA A 129 15.42 -7.61 7.38
C ALA A 129 14.99 -9.03 6.96
N ILE A 130 14.80 -9.27 5.68
CA ILE A 130 14.46 -10.59 5.14
C ILE A 130 15.59 -11.61 5.34
N VAL A 131 16.85 -11.19 5.23
CA VAL A 131 18.01 -12.06 5.51
C VAL A 131 18.07 -12.41 6.99
N GLU A 132 17.87 -11.43 7.87
CA GLU A 132 17.92 -11.65 9.32
C GLU A 132 16.80 -12.58 9.80
N LEU A 133 15.58 -12.43 9.27
CA LEU A 133 14.46 -13.33 9.56
C LEU A 133 14.69 -14.79 9.15
N LYS A 134 15.65 -15.09 8.27
CA LYS A 134 16.02 -16.47 7.92
C LYS A 134 17.07 -17.08 8.84
N ARG A 135 17.77 -16.25 9.62
CA ARG A 135 18.82 -16.72 10.55
C ARG A 135 18.26 -17.17 11.89
N GLN A 136 17.04 -16.73 12.21
CA GLN A 136 16.27 -17.13 13.39
C GLN A 136 15.54 -18.44 13.13
#